data_AF-A0A1F4RBZ6-F1
#
_entry.id   AF-A0A1F4RBZ6-F1
#
_cell.length_a   1.000
_cell.length_b   1.000
_cell.length_c   1.000
_cell.angle_alpha   90.00
_cell.angle_beta   90.00
_cell.angle_gamma   90.00
#
_symmetry.space_group_name_H-M   'P 1'
#
loop_
_entity.id
_entity.type
_entity.pdbx_description
1 polymer ?
#
loop_
_entity_poly.entity_id
_entity_poly.type
_entity_poly.pdbx_seq_one_letter_code
_entity_poly.pdbx_strand_id
1 'polypeptide(L)'
;METFLKIGHPVLAALLLVLYFLLSYRFFKKGDGNPRLTEVTLAQAARIFLLLIYLTGLIMNMNLKIHVYRNHHYASILPVFVIFIFQFLPGLFGKQLDNKGNAMMFLSMLVAILIISITALIRVPIRL
;
A
#
# COMPACT_ATOMS: atom_id res chain seq x y z
N MET A 1 -12.36 20.93 -5.96
CA MET A 1 -11.12 20.31 -5.41
C MET A 1 -11.45 19.33 -4.29
N GLU A 2 -12.13 19.76 -3.24
CA GLU A 2 -12.42 18.95 -2.04
C GLU A 2 -13.25 17.68 -2.33
N THR A 3 -14.33 17.78 -3.11
CA THR A 3 -15.18 16.64 -3.50
C THR A 3 -14.40 15.59 -4.30
N PHE A 4 -13.49 16.05 -5.17
CA PHE A 4 -12.65 15.18 -5.98
C PHE A 4 -11.67 14.38 -5.11
N LEU A 5 -11.10 14.97 -4.06
CA LEU A 5 -10.23 14.26 -3.13
C LEU A 5 -11.00 13.30 -2.23
N LYS A 6 -12.16 13.71 -1.71
CA LYS A 6 -13.00 12.88 -0.83
C LYS A 6 -13.50 11.60 -1.51
N ILE A 7 -13.78 11.64 -2.82
CA ILE A 7 -14.22 10.48 -3.60
C ILE A 7 -13.05 9.79 -4.30
N GLY A 8 -12.09 10.55 -4.83
CA GLY A 8 -10.95 10.03 -5.56
C GLY A 8 -10.00 9.22 -4.68
N HIS A 9 -9.79 9.63 -3.43
CA HIS A 9 -8.92 8.90 -2.49
C HIS A 9 -9.40 7.47 -2.19
N PRO A 10 -10.67 7.21 -1.81
CA PRO A 10 -11.14 5.84 -1.62
C PRO A 10 -11.19 5.02 -2.91
N VAL A 11 -11.48 5.65 -4.07
CA VAL A 11 -11.40 4.97 -5.37
C VAL A 11 -9.97 4.53 -5.69
N LEU A 12 -8.99 5.40 -5.47
CA LEU A 12 -7.57 5.07 -5.62
C LEU A 12 -7.15 3.93 -4.70
N ALA A 13 -7.61 3.94 -3.44
CA ALA A 13 -7.34 2.87 -2.48
C ALA A 13 -7.94 1.53 -2.94
N ALA A 14 -9.17 1.52 -3.44
CA ALA A 14 -9.80 0.32 -3.97
C ALA A 14 -9.04 -0.22 -5.19
N LEU A 15 -8.63 0.65 -6.11
CA LEU A 15 -7.81 0.26 -7.26
C LEU A 15 -6.47 -0.33 -6.83
N LEU A 16 -5.83 0.26 -5.81
CA LEU A 16 -4.57 -0.24 -5.27
C LEU A 16 -4.72 -1.64 -4.64
N LEU A 17 -5.81 -1.88 -3.90
CA LEU A 17 -6.12 -3.21 -3.36
C LEU A 17 -6.24 -4.25 -4.47
N VAL A 18 -7.00 -3.96 -5.53
CA VAL A 18 -7.14 -4.86 -6.69
C VAL A 18 -5.77 -5.13 -7.33
N LEU A 19 -4.96 -4.09 -7.48
CA LEU A 19 -3.63 -4.19 -8.08
C LEU A 19 -2.68 -5.07 -7.26
N TYR A 20 -2.66 -4.90 -5.92
CA TYR A 20 -1.86 -5.74 -5.04
C TYR A 20 -2.33 -7.19 -5.01
N PHE A 21 -3.65 -7.43 -5.03
CA PHE A 21 -4.19 -8.77 -5.14
C PHE A 21 -3.75 -9.44 -6.45
N LEU A 22 -3.89 -8.75 -7.59
CA LEU A 22 -3.47 -9.26 -8.90
C LEU A 22 -1.97 -9.54 -8.97
N LEU A 23 -1.13 -8.64 -8.45
CA LEU A 23 0.31 -8.82 -8.40
C LEU A 23 0.69 -10.01 -7.53
N SER A 24 0.17 -10.07 -6.30
CA SER A 24 0.39 -11.19 -5.38
C SER A 24 0.01 -12.52 -6.02
N TYR A 25 -1.20 -12.63 -6.57
CA TYR A 25 -1.67 -13.84 -7.26
C TYR A 25 -0.78 -14.23 -8.44
N ARG A 26 -0.38 -13.26 -9.28
CA ARG A 26 0.49 -13.52 -10.44
C ARG A 26 1.86 -14.04 -10.01
N PHE A 27 2.49 -13.41 -9.01
CA PHE A 27 3.80 -13.83 -8.52
C PHE A 27 3.75 -15.19 -7.83
N PHE A 28 2.68 -15.52 -7.09
CA PHE A 28 2.48 -16.87 -6.55
C PHE A 28 2.32 -17.93 -7.64
N LYS A 29 1.49 -17.65 -8.65
CA LYS A 29 1.21 -18.60 -9.73
C LYS A 29 2.44 -18.92 -10.58
N LYS A 30 3.38 -17.99 -10.69
CA LYS A 30 4.52 -18.09 -11.60
C LYS A 30 5.69 -18.93 -11.06
N GLY A 31 5.73 -19.22 -9.76
CA GLY A 31 6.81 -20.01 -9.15
C GLY A 31 8.17 -19.36 -9.32
N ASP A 32 9.21 -20.11 -9.70
CA ASP A 32 10.61 -19.65 -9.67
C ASP A 32 11.11 -19.00 -10.99
N GLY A 33 10.21 -18.68 -11.93
CA GLY A 33 10.59 -18.05 -13.22
C GLY A 33 10.90 -16.55 -13.11
N ASN A 34 11.64 -15.97 -14.06
CA ASN A 34 11.93 -14.52 -13.99
C ASN A 34 10.68 -13.63 -14.16
N PRO A 35 10.59 -12.48 -13.43
CA PRO A 35 9.51 -11.50 -13.63
C PRO A 35 9.47 -11.02 -15.07
N ARG A 36 8.26 -10.94 -15.66
CA ARG A 36 8.08 -10.37 -17.00
C ARG A 36 8.15 -8.85 -16.90
N LEU A 37 8.57 -8.19 -17.96
CA LEU A 37 8.58 -6.71 -18.03
C LEU A 37 7.24 -6.11 -17.62
N THR A 38 6.12 -6.71 -18.05
CA THR A 38 4.77 -6.26 -17.70
C THR A 38 4.48 -6.33 -16.20
N GLU A 39 5.00 -7.33 -15.48
CA GLU A 39 4.84 -7.46 -14.03
C GLU A 39 5.68 -6.42 -13.29
N VAL A 40 6.90 -6.18 -13.76
CA VAL A 40 7.77 -5.11 -13.23
C VAL A 40 7.12 -3.75 -13.43
N THR A 41 6.60 -3.45 -14.62
CA THR A 41 5.88 -2.20 -14.89
C THR A 41 4.64 -2.07 -14.02
N LEU A 42 3.87 -3.14 -13.85
CA LEU A 42 2.67 -3.14 -13.01
C LEU A 42 3.02 -2.94 -11.52
N ALA A 43 4.10 -3.55 -11.05
CA ALA A 43 4.64 -3.35 -9.71
C ALA A 43 5.07 -1.90 -9.47
N GLN A 44 5.74 -1.27 -10.44
CA GLN A 44 6.12 0.15 -10.35
C GLN A 44 4.89 1.07 -10.36
N ALA A 45 3.91 0.78 -11.21
CA ALA A 45 2.63 1.48 -11.19
C ALA A 45 1.99 1.39 -9.80
N ALA A 46 1.95 0.20 -9.18
CA ALA A 46 1.40 0.02 -7.83
C ALA A 46 2.09 0.88 -6.77
N ARG A 47 3.43 1.02 -6.86
CA ARG A 47 4.20 1.89 -5.96
C ARG A 47 3.87 3.37 -6.17
N ILE A 48 3.69 3.80 -7.42
CA ILE A 48 3.26 5.16 -7.74
C ILE A 48 1.84 5.42 -7.20
N PHE A 49 0.91 4.48 -7.39
CA PHE A 49 -0.44 4.58 -6.83
C PHE A 49 -0.43 4.69 -5.30
N LEU A 50 0.39 3.90 -4.62
CA LEU A 50 0.59 4.02 -3.18
C LEU A 50 1.08 5.42 -2.80
N LEU A 51 2.10 5.94 -3.48
CA LEU A 51 2.63 7.28 -3.21
C LEU A 51 1.56 8.37 -3.41
N LEU A 52 0.73 8.25 -4.46
CA LEU A 52 -0.38 9.16 -4.71
C LEU A 52 -1.44 9.09 -3.61
N ILE A 53 -1.74 7.91 -3.07
CA ILE A 53 -2.65 7.77 -1.92
C ILE A 53 -2.07 8.47 -0.69
N TYR A 54 -0.79 8.28 -0.38
CA TYR A 54 -0.15 8.99 0.74
C TYR A 54 -0.18 10.50 0.53
N LEU A 55 0.14 10.98 -0.67
CA LEU A 55 0.14 12.40 -0.98
C LEU A 55 -1.26 13.01 -0.85
N THR A 56 -2.28 12.33 -1.40
CA THR A 56 -3.67 12.79 -1.29
C THR A 56 -4.16 12.75 0.16
N GLY A 57 -3.80 11.73 0.94
CA GLY A 57 -4.09 11.65 2.37
C GLY A 57 -3.43 12.79 3.17
N LEU A 58 -2.17 13.11 2.86
CA LEU A 58 -1.45 14.22 3.49
C LEU A 58 -2.12 15.57 3.16
N ILE A 59 -2.47 15.81 1.90
CA ILE A 59 -3.19 17.01 1.46
C ILE A 59 -4.55 17.12 2.16
N MET A 60 -5.28 16.01 2.29
CA MET A 60 -6.57 15.99 3.01
C MET A 60 -6.42 16.33 4.50
N ASN A 61 -5.36 15.86 5.15
CA ASN A 61 -5.09 16.19 6.55
C ASN A 61 -4.68 17.67 6.73
N MET A 62 -3.73 18.15 5.90
CA MET A 62 -3.17 19.51 6.05
C MET A 62 -4.12 20.61 5.56
N ASN A 63 -4.72 20.45 4.38
CA ASN A 63 -5.47 21.52 3.72
C ASN A 63 -6.97 21.47 4.03
N LEU A 64 -7.54 20.28 4.25
CA LEU A 64 -8.98 20.12 4.51
C LEU A 64 -9.30 19.92 6.00
N LYS A 65 -8.28 19.92 6.88
CA LYS A 65 -8.40 19.68 8.32
C LYS A 65 -9.22 18.43 8.67
N ILE A 66 -9.23 17.42 7.78
CA ILE A 66 -9.95 16.18 8.01
C ILE A 66 -9.21 15.44 9.12
N HIS A 67 -9.84 15.34 10.29
CA HIS A 67 -9.22 14.75 11.47
C HIS A 67 -8.95 13.27 11.24
N VAL A 68 -7.68 12.90 11.18
CA VAL A 68 -7.24 11.51 11.05
C VAL A 68 -7.05 10.93 12.46
N TYR A 69 -7.78 9.87 12.79
CA TYR A 69 -7.66 9.21 14.09
C TYR A 69 -6.24 8.66 14.30
N ARG A 70 -5.73 8.73 15.55
CA ARG A 70 -4.39 8.23 15.91
C ARG A 70 -4.13 6.81 15.41
N ASN A 71 -5.12 5.92 15.51
CA ASN A 71 -4.99 4.52 15.07
C ASN A 71 -4.74 4.41 13.56
N HIS A 72 -5.41 5.23 12.74
CA HIS A 72 -5.16 5.28 11.30
C HIS A 72 -3.75 5.81 11.01
N HIS A 73 -3.30 6.82 11.77
CA HIS A 73 -1.94 7.34 11.63
C HIS A 73 -0.89 6.28 11.95
N TYR A 74 -1.05 5.52 13.05
CA TYR A 74 -0.16 4.41 13.35
C TYR A 74 -0.25 3.29 12.31
N ALA A 75 -1.44 2.92 11.83
CA ALA A 75 -1.59 1.92 10.78
C ALA A 75 -0.90 2.34 9.46
N SER A 76 -0.86 3.64 9.17
CA SER A 76 -0.21 4.18 7.97
C SER A 76 1.31 3.99 7.94
N ILE A 77 1.95 3.49 9.01
CA ILE A 77 3.37 3.11 8.96
C ILE A 77 3.59 1.71 8.37
N LEU A 78 2.55 0.85 8.32
CA LEU A 78 2.68 -0.55 7.91
C LEU A 78 3.28 -0.71 6.50
N PRO A 79 2.85 0.04 5.46
CA PRO A 79 3.44 -0.06 4.13
C PRO A 79 4.94 0.24 4.11
N VAL A 80 5.40 1.15 4.98
CA VAL A 80 6.82 1.48 5.12
C VAL A 80 7.59 0.28 5.67
N PHE A 81 7.07 -0.38 6.70
CA PHE A 81 7.68 -1.60 7.25
C PHE A 81 7.73 -2.74 6.22
N VAL A 82 6.67 -2.91 5.43
CA VAL A 82 6.66 -3.92 4.37
C VAL A 82 7.76 -3.65 3.33
N ILE A 83 7.87 -2.41 2.84
CA ILE A 83 8.94 -2.04 1.89
C ILE A 83 10.32 -2.23 2.54
N PHE A 84 10.47 -1.85 3.82
CA PHE A 84 11.74 -1.99 4.53
C PHE A 84 12.17 -3.47 4.62
N ILE A 85 11.27 -4.36 5.04
CA ILE A 85 11.57 -5.78 5.26
C ILE A 85 11.82 -6.51 3.94
N PHE A 86 11.00 -6.25 2.91
CA PHE A 86 11.08 -7.01 1.66
C PHE A 86 12.06 -6.40 0.65
N GLN A 87 12.16 -5.08 0.56
CA GLN A 87 12.94 -4.44 -0.50
C GLN A 87 14.25 -3.84 0.01
N PHE A 88 14.22 -3.10 1.11
CA PHE A 88 15.40 -2.39 1.61
C PHE A 88 16.39 -3.36 2.27
N LEU A 89 15.92 -4.18 3.21
CA LEU A 89 16.77 -5.06 4.00
C LEU A 89 17.50 -6.11 3.14
N PRO A 90 16.84 -6.83 2.20
CA PRO A 90 17.55 -7.72 1.28
C PRO A 90 18.51 -6.97 0.35
N GLY A 91 18.16 -5.75 -0.06
CA GLY A 91 19.02 -4.88 -0.84
C GLY A 91 20.33 -4.52 -0.14
N LEU A 92 20.31 -4.30 1.18
CA LEU A 92 21.53 -4.09 1.98
C LEU A 92 22.48 -5.29 1.96
N PHE A 93 21.93 -6.50 1.80
CA PHE A 93 22.71 -7.74 1.71
C PHE A 93 22.99 -8.17 0.26
N GLY A 94 22.71 -7.31 -0.73
CA GLY A 94 22.90 -7.63 -2.15
C GLY A 94 21.99 -8.74 -2.68
N LYS A 95 20.92 -9.09 -1.95
CA LYS A 95 19.97 -10.13 -2.34
C LYS A 95 18.81 -9.52 -3.12
N GLN A 96 18.47 -10.14 -4.24
CA GLN A 96 17.25 -9.82 -4.97
C GLN A 96 16.08 -10.64 -4.41
N LEU A 97 14.89 -10.04 -4.37
CA LEU A 97 13.66 -10.75 -4.05
C LEU A 97 13.36 -11.75 -5.17
N ASP A 98 13.17 -13.01 -4.79
CA ASP A 98 12.58 -14.00 -5.65
C ASP A 98 11.07 -13.71 -5.86
N ASN A 99 10.42 -14.48 -6.72
CA ASN A 99 8.99 -14.29 -6.98
C ASN A 99 8.14 -14.52 -5.74
N LYS A 100 8.49 -15.50 -4.89
CA LYS A 100 7.76 -15.75 -3.64
C LYS A 100 7.89 -14.55 -2.70
N GLY A 101 9.08 -13.97 -2.57
CA GLY A 101 9.32 -12.74 -1.84
C GLY A 101 8.50 -11.57 -2.38
N ASN A 102 8.44 -11.40 -3.71
CA ASN A 102 7.59 -10.38 -4.33
C ASN A 102 6.09 -10.64 -4.06
N ALA A 103 5.63 -11.89 -4.15
CA ALA A 103 4.24 -12.26 -3.88
C ALA A 103 3.86 -11.94 -2.42
N MET A 104 4.72 -12.33 -1.47
CA MET A 104 4.56 -12.07 -0.05
C MET A 104 4.61 -10.58 0.27
N MET A 105 5.48 -9.82 -0.41
CA MET A 105 5.51 -8.36 -0.29
C MET A 105 4.17 -7.75 -0.71
N PHE A 106 3.66 -8.08 -1.90
CA PHE A 106 2.37 -7.54 -2.36
C PHE A 106 1.18 -8.01 -1.52
N LEU A 107 1.20 -9.25 -1.05
CA LEU A 107 0.21 -9.74 -0.10
C LEU A 107 0.25 -8.95 1.21
N SER A 108 1.44 -8.70 1.75
CA SER A 108 1.61 -7.91 2.97
C SER A 108 1.16 -6.47 2.78
N MET A 109 1.42 -5.88 1.61
CA MET A 109 0.89 -4.56 1.24
C MET A 109 -0.64 -4.57 1.17
N LEU A 110 -1.25 -5.59 0.56
CA LEU A 110 -2.70 -5.74 0.51
C LEU A 110 -3.30 -5.75 1.93
N VAL A 111 -2.74 -6.58 2.81
CA VAL A 111 -3.17 -6.69 4.22
C VAL A 111 -2.98 -5.36 4.96
N ALA A 112 -1.85 -4.68 4.76
CA ALA A 112 -1.59 -3.37 5.35
C ALA A 112 -2.64 -2.33 4.93
N ILE A 113 -2.97 -2.24 3.64
CA ILE A 113 -3.98 -1.30 3.13
C ILE A 113 -5.39 -1.67 3.65
N LEU A 114 -5.72 -2.96 3.80
CA LEU A 114 -6.97 -3.39 4.44
C LEU A 114 -7.04 -2.94 5.90
N ILE A 115 -5.97 -3.12 6.68
CA ILE A 115 -5.90 -2.65 8.08
C ILE A 115 -6.06 -1.13 8.14
N ILE A 116 -5.38 -0.38 7.27
CA ILE A 116 -5.51 1.09 7.17
C ILE A 116 -6.96 1.50 6.84
N SER A 117 -7.60 0.79 5.91
CA SER A 117 -8.99 1.05 5.50
C SER A 117 -9.97 0.77 6.64
N ILE A 118 -9.79 -0.35 7.36
CA ILE A 118 -10.62 -0.70 8.52
C ILE A 118 -10.42 0.32 9.64
N THR A 119 -9.18 0.70 9.97
CA THR A 119 -8.91 1.70 11.00
C THR A 119 -9.43 3.09 10.64
N ALA A 120 -9.62 3.41 9.36
CA ALA A 120 -10.32 4.61 8.92
C ALA A 120 -11.84 4.57 9.19
N LEU A 121 -12.43 3.38 9.12
CA LEU A 121 -13.87 3.16 9.38
C LEU A 121 -14.18 3.12 10.87
N ILE A 122 -13.31 2.50 11.67
CA ILE A 122 -13.49 2.39 13.11
C ILE A 122 -13.11 3.73 13.78
N ARG A 123 -14.08 4.64 13.87
CA ARG A 123 -14.01 5.82 14.73
C ARG A 123 -14.13 5.39 16.19
N VAL A 124 -13.04 4.92 16.80
CA VAL A 124 -13.03 4.76 18.27
C VAL A 124 -12.74 6.12 18.89
N PRO A 125 -13.70 6.79 19.55
CA PRO A 125 -13.37 7.92 20.40
C PRO A 125 -12.56 7.39 21.58
N ILE A 126 -11.26 7.67 21.61
CA ILE A 126 -10.46 7.48 22.80
C ILE A 126 -10.87 8.62 23.74
N ARG A 127 -11.71 8.32 24.74
CA ARG A 127 -11.86 9.19 25.91
C ARG A 127 -10.52 9.16 26.64
N LEU A 128 -9.77 10.27 26.55
CA LEU A 128 -8.73 10.62 27.50
C LEU A 128 -9.39 11.30 28.69
#